data_AF-Q9HKV8-F1
#
_entry.id   AF-Q9HKV8-F1
#
_cell.length_a   1.000
_cell.length_b   1.000
_cell.length_c   1.000
_cell.angle_alpha   90.00
_cell.angle_beta   90.00
_cell.angle_gamma   90.00
#
_symmetry.space_group_name_H-M   'P 1'
#
loop_
_entity.id
_entity.type
_entity.pdbx_description
1 polymer ?
#
loop_
_entity_poly.entity_id
_entity_poly.type
_entity_poly.pdbx_seq_one_letter_code
_entity_poly.pdbx_strand_id
1 'polypeptide(L)'
;MFPWIVIHEGNLFDTQKPLKCAILSEFQSMVSESDGPSSSKTGGISSSMTHPLDMLGDTYGIFDLMMDTSSIKPILTEILCSSDHWRRNGRHPVVLSTFPFSAIAREINASCSEALFYEIANVERMIVGDSRHAMNLGDQLAFEIFSTVMMISDLDIFLLGASNLYLSDRRGFNRDLTDVFWSSFISSLLMRNDRNRLFILIKGGLKYVSDLLSEYIVARISMELSDQTIRIRLIYL
;
A
#
# COMPACT_ATOMS: atom_id res chain seq x y z
N MET A 1 -30.95 10.66 -5.40
CA MET A 1 -31.81 9.61 -4.83
C MET A 1 -30.97 8.34 -4.81
N PHE A 2 -30.33 8.07 -3.68
CA PHE A 2 -29.53 6.88 -3.40
C PHE A 2 -30.21 6.14 -2.25
N PRO A 3 -30.25 4.80 -2.23
CA PRO A 3 -30.90 4.08 -1.13
C PRO A 3 -29.99 4.14 0.10
N TRP A 4 -30.49 4.79 1.16
CA TRP A 4 -29.89 4.77 2.48
C TRP A 4 -30.30 3.48 3.18
N ILE A 5 -29.34 2.71 3.69
CA ILE A 5 -29.61 1.73 4.75
C ILE A 5 -29.22 2.40 6.06
N VAL A 6 -30.25 2.79 6.81
CA VAL A 6 -30.16 3.26 8.20
C VAL A 6 -30.19 2.00 9.07
N ILE A 7 -29.12 1.75 9.84
CA ILE A 7 -29.16 0.78 10.94
C ILE A 7 -29.10 1.58 12.24
N HIS A 8 -30.19 1.47 13.01
CA HIS A 8 -30.35 2.07 14.33
C HIS A 8 -29.45 1.39 15.37
N GLU A 9 -28.70 2.18 16.14
CA GLU A 9 -28.10 1.74 17.40
C GLU A 9 -29.19 1.54 18.46
N GLY A 10 -29.30 0.31 18.95
CA GLY A 10 -30.00 -0.03 20.18
C GLY A 10 -28.99 -0.48 21.23
N ASN A 11 -28.90 0.26 22.34
CA ASN A 11 -28.21 -0.17 23.55
C ASN A 11 -29.02 -1.25 24.30
N LEU A 12 -28.38 -2.34 24.75
CA LEU A 12 -28.38 -2.84 26.15
C LEU A 12 -27.80 -4.27 26.26
N PHE A 13 -26.81 -4.41 27.14
CA PHE A 13 -26.39 -5.54 27.99
C PHE A 13 -26.67 -7.02 27.62
N ASP A 14 -25.54 -7.75 27.51
CA ASP A 14 -25.15 -8.99 28.20
C ASP A 14 -25.80 -10.36 27.87
N THR A 15 -24.94 -11.39 28.04
CA THR A 15 -25.15 -12.85 28.12
C THR A 15 -25.04 -13.73 26.85
N GLN A 16 -23.93 -14.49 26.84
CA GLN A 16 -23.78 -15.93 26.49
C GLN A 16 -24.32 -16.50 25.15
N LYS A 17 -23.35 -16.81 24.28
CA LYS A 17 -23.22 -18.01 23.41
C LYS A 17 -24.10 -18.12 22.13
N PRO A 18 -23.67 -18.92 21.13
CA PRO A 18 -23.07 -18.38 19.91
C PRO A 18 -23.95 -18.57 18.68
N LEU A 19 -23.81 -17.69 17.68
CA LEU A 19 -24.35 -17.91 16.34
C LEU A 19 -23.26 -17.72 15.29
N LYS A 20 -23.09 -18.81 14.54
CA LYS A 20 -22.30 -18.95 13.32
C LYS A 20 -22.65 -17.85 12.31
N CYS A 21 -21.62 -17.23 11.74
CA CYS A 21 -21.54 -16.99 10.30
C CYS A 21 -20.11 -17.28 9.85
N ALA A 22 -20.01 -18.25 8.94
CA ALA A 22 -18.81 -18.58 8.16
C ALA A 22 -18.39 -17.33 7.34
N ILE A 23 -17.12 -17.15 6.97
CA ILE A 23 -16.44 -17.91 5.91
C ILE A 23 -14.96 -18.12 6.29
N LEU A 24 -14.60 -19.40 6.32
CA LEU A 24 -13.24 -19.95 6.28
C LEU A 24 -12.70 -19.87 4.85
N SER A 25 -11.40 -19.62 4.71
CA SER A 25 -10.58 -20.26 3.68
C SER A 25 -9.29 -20.74 4.32
N GLU A 26 -9.36 -21.86 5.03
CA GLU A 26 -8.22 -22.75 5.26
C GLU A 26 -8.09 -23.66 4.04
N PHE A 27 -6.97 -23.59 3.33
CA PHE A 27 -6.63 -24.58 2.31
C PHE A 27 -5.94 -25.77 2.99
N GLN A 28 -6.69 -26.85 3.22
CA GLN A 28 -6.14 -28.19 3.41
C GLN A 28 -6.57 -29.05 2.22
N SER A 29 -5.61 -29.65 1.54
CA SER A 29 -5.87 -30.63 0.49
C SER A 29 -6.29 -31.95 1.11
N MET A 30 -7.47 -32.45 0.73
CA MET A 30 -7.81 -33.86 0.89
C MET A 30 -8.31 -34.39 -0.45
N VAL A 31 -7.58 -35.40 -0.91
CA VAL A 31 -7.84 -36.25 -2.07
C VAL A 31 -9.20 -36.92 -1.91
N SER A 32 -10.01 -36.90 -2.95
CA SER A 32 -11.07 -37.90 -3.14
C SER A 32 -10.92 -38.51 -4.52
N GLU A 33 -10.60 -39.80 -4.52
CA GLU A 33 -10.68 -40.69 -5.67
C GLU A 33 -12.15 -40.86 -6.08
N SER A 34 -12.45 -40.70 -7.37
CA SER A 34 -13.54 -41.44 -8.00
C SER A 34 -13.25 -41.63 -9.49
N ASP A 35 -13.39 -42.88 -9.89
CA ASP A 35 -13.07 -43.47 -11.19
C ASP A 35 -14.01 -43.01 -12.33
N GLY A 36 -13.45 -42.80 -13.52
CA GLY A 36 -14.20 -42.86 -14.79
C GLY A 36 -13.69 -41.92 -15.90
N PRO A 37 -13.68 -42.33 -17.19
CA PRO A 37 -12.59 -42.00 -18.10
C PRO A 37 -12.88 -40.90 -19.15
N SER A 38 -11.77 -40.37 -19.67
CA SER A 38 -11.60 -39.74 -20.99
C SER A 38 -12.17 -38.33 -21.22
N SER A 39 -11.32 -37.31 -21.04
CA SER A 39 -10.74 -36.63 -22.20
C SER A 39 -9.58 -35.74 -21.77
N SER A 40 -8.47 -35.92 -22.47
CA SER A 40 -7.22 -35.21 -22.31
C SER A 40 -7.38 -33.70 -22.57
N LYS A 41 -7.32 -32.91 -21.50
CA LYS A 41 -6.69 -31.59 -21.51
C LYS A 41 -5.68 -31.54 -20.37
N THR A 42 -4.50 -32.05 -20.67
CA THR A 42 -3.25 -31.69 -20.00
C THR A 42 -3.07 -30.18 -20.03
N GLY A 43 -2.81 -29.55 -18.89
CA GLY A 43 -2.28 -28.19 -18.89
C GLY A 43 -2.40 -27.39 -17.61
N GLY A 44 -2.00 -27.96 -16.47
CA GLY A 44 -1.44 -27.21 -15.33
C GLY A 44 -2.34 -26.19 -14.64
N ILE A 45 -2.96 -26.59 -13.53
CA ILE A 45 -3.14 -25.65 -12.42
C ILE A 45 -1.72 -25.44 -11.87
N SER A 46 -1.01 -24.44 -12.40
CA SER A 46 0.27 -24.04 -11.82
C SER A 46 -0.04 -23.40 -10.47
N SER A 47 0.11 -24.18 -9.40
CA SER A 47 0.26 -23.64 -8.05
C SER A 47 1.62 -22.96 -7.94
N SER A 48 1.84 -21.90 -8.71
CA SER A 48 2.96 -20.98 -8.47
C SER A 48 2.48 -20.01 -7.41
N MET A 49 3.19 -19.89 -6.29
CA MET A 49 2.95 -18.79 -5.37
C MET A 49 2.99 -17.49 -6.16
N THR A 50 1.80 -16.91 -6.30
CA THR A 50 1.51 -15.63 -6.90
C THR A 50 2.17 -14.58 -6.03
N HIS A 51 2.83 -13.61 -6.67
CA HIS A 51 3.48 -12.49 -6.01
C HIS A 51 2.60 -11.89 -4.91
N PRO A 52 3.16 -11.36 -3.80
CA PRO A 52 2.35 -10.91 -2.66
C PRO A 52 1.19 -9.97 -3.00
N LEU A 53 1.33 -9.18 -4.06
CA LEU A 53 0.32 -8.22 -4.51
C LEU A 53 -0.71 -8.77 -5.50
N ASP A 54 -0.58 -10.01 -5.98
CA ASP A 54 -1.52 -10.61 -6.93
C ASP A 54 -2.95 -10.71 -6.35
N MET A 55 -3.08 -10.76 -5.03
CA MET A 55 -4.39 -10.75 -4.34
C MET A 55 -5.18 -9.45 -4.51
N LEU A 56 -4.54 -8.37 -4.96
CA LEU A 56 -5.20 -7.10 -5.19
C LEU A 56 -5.93 -7.06 -6.54
N GLY A 57 -5.64 -7.97 -7.46
CA GLY A 57 -6.30 -8.02 -8.78
C GLY A 57 -6.15 -6.70 -9.53
N ASP A 58 -7.27 -6.06 -9.88
CA ASP A 58 -7.35 -4.74 -10.53
C ASP A 58 -7.73 -3.60 -9.54
N THR A 59 -7.71 -3.87 -8.23
CA THR A 59 -8.08 -2.88 -7.20
C THR A 59 -7.09 -1.72 -7.21
N TYR A 60 -7.57 -0.48 -7.08
CA TYR A 60 -6.73 0.72 -6.98
C TYR A 60 -7.10 1.53 -5.74
N GLY A 61 -6.21 2.43 -5.32
CA GLY A 61 -6.39 3.24 -4.12
C GLY A 61 -5.17 3.22 -3.19
N ILE A 62 -5.39 3.54 -1.91
CA ILE A 62 -4.35 3.66 -0.90
C ILE A 62 -4.40 2.45 0.03
N PHE A 63 -3.26 1.78 0.19
CA PHE A 63 -3.11 0.54 0.93
C PHE A 63 -2.11 0.73 2.06
N ASP A 64 -2.49 0.31 3.27
CA ASP A 64 -1.55 0.25 4.39
C ASP A 64 -0.70 -1.01 4.30
N LEU A 65 0.62 -0.87 4.34
CA LEU A 65 1.56 -1.99 4.42
C LEU A 65 1.95 -2.23 5.89
N MET A 66 1.29 -3.19 6.53
CA MET A 66 1.62 -3.63 7.87
C MET A 66 2.69 -4.73 7.82
N MET A 67 3.92 -4.40 8.24
CA MET A 67 5.05 -5.33 8.26
C MET A 67 5.77 -5.26 9.60
N ASP A 68 6.30 -6.39 10.09
CA ASP A 68 7.22 -6.35 11.22
C ASP A 68 8.50 -5.61 10.83
N THR A 69 8.84 -4.63 11.66
CA THR A 69 10.07 -3.84 11.64
C THR A 69 11.35 -4.64 11.43
N SER A 70 11.46 -5.84 12.01
CA SER A 70 12.62 -6.71 11.89
C SER A 70 12.72 -7.39 10.51
N SER A 71 11.58 -7.49 9.82
CA SER A 71 11.38 -8.26 8.58
C SER A 71 11.06 -7.39 7.36
N ILE A 72 11.09 -6.06 7.47
CA ILE A 72 10.72 -5.14 6.38
C ILE A 72 11.57 -5.39 5.13
N LYS A 73 12.90 -5.49 5.28
CA LYS A 73 13.82 -5.62 4.15
C LYS A 73 13.52 -6.86 3.29
N PRO A 74 13.56 -8.10 3.84
CA PRO A 74 13.33 -9.28 3.01
C PRO A 74 11.95 -9.27 2.34
N ILE A 75 10.89 -8.82 3.04
CA ILE A 75 9.53 -8.73 2.48
C ILE A 75 9.49 -7.71 1.33
N LEU A 76 10.00 -6.50 1.52
CA LEU A 76 10.02 -5.49 0.46
C LEU A 76 10.92 -5.90 -0.71
N THR A 77 12.06 -6.55 -0.46
CA THR A 77 12.92 -7.07 -1.53
C THR A 77 12.17 -8.10 -2.37
N GLU A 78 11.48 -9.06 -1.75
CA GLU A 78 10.73 -10.09 -2.49
C GLU A 78 9.63 -9.48 -3.38
N ILE A 79 8.94 -8.45 -2.89
CA ILE A 79 7.93 -7.70 -3.66
C ILE A 79 8.61 -6.93 -4.80
N LEU A 80 9.58 -6.08 -4.48
CA LEU A 80 10.11 -5.10 -5.43
C LEU A 80 11.03 -5.73 -6.49
N CYS A 81 11.74 -6.81 -6.16
CA CYS A 81 12.68 -7.46 -7.09
C CYS A 81 12.02 -8.49 -8.03
N SER A 82 10.69 -8.68 -8.00
CA SER A 82 10.01 -9.70 -8.82
C SER A 82 9.84 -9.29 -10.29
N SER A 83 10.92 -9.35 -11.10
CA SER A 83 10.90 -8.99 -12.53
C SER A 83 9.78 -9.65 -13.32
N ASP A 84 9.55 -10.94 -13.11
CA ASP A 84 8.53 -11.69 -13.84
C ASP A 84 7.10 -11.26 -13.45
N HIS A 85 6.88 -10.77 -12.23
CA HIS A 85 5.59 -10.20 -11.84
C HIS A 85 5.34 -8.86 -12.54
N TRP A 86 6.29 -7.94 -12.43
CA TRP A 86 6.16 -6.59 -13.00
C TRP A 86 5.97 -6.62 -14.52
N ARG A 87 6.74 -7.47 -15.22
CA ARG A 87 6.61 -7.65 -16.66
C ARG A 87 5.29 -8.29 -17.08
N ARG A 88 4.78 -9.29 -16.34
CA ARG A 88 3.52 -9.97 -16.68
C ARG A 88 2.31 -9.08 -16.46
N ASN A 89 2.31 -8.29 -15.39
CA ASN A 89 1.20 -7.42 -15.05
C ASN A 89 1.27 -6.05 -15.75
N GLY A 90 2.39 -5.73 -16.40
CA GLY A 90 2.59 -4.45 -17.07
C GLY A 90 2.59 -3.26 -16.09
N ARG A 91 2.86 -3.52 -14.81
CA ARG A 91 2.89 -2.52 -13.74
C ARG A 91 4.33 -2.22 -13.37
N HIS A 92 4.58 -0.99 -12.94
CA HIS A 92 5.93 -0.58 -12.53
C HIS A 92 5.99 -0.19 -11.06
N PRO A 93 6.91 -0.79 -10.29
CA PRO A 93 7.13 -0.42 -8.91
C PRO A 93 7.94 0.87 -8.81
N VAL A 94 7.41 1.84 -8.07
CA VAL A 94 8.08 3.11 -7.75
C VAL A 94 8.21 3.19 -6.23
N VAL A 95 9.42 3.36 -5.72
CA VAL A 95 9.69 3.46 -4.29
C VAL A 95 10.05 4.89 -3.95
N LEU A 96 9.27 5.48 -3.06
CA LEU A 96 9.49 6.78 -2.46
C LEU A 96 9.90 6.56 -1.02
N SER A 97 11.07 7.03 -0.63
CA SER A 97 11.57 6.86 0.75
C SER A 97 11.79 8.20 1.43
N THR A 98 11.31 8.30 2.66
CA THR A 98 11.69 9.40 3.56
C THR A 98 13.07 9.14 4.17
N PHE A 99 13.71 10.17 4.72
CA PHE A 99 15.07 10.06 5.28
C PHE A 99 15.29 8.87 6.25
N PRO A 100 14.38 8.57 7.21
CA PRO A 100 14.55 7.40 8.09
C PRO A 100 14.55 6.05 7.35
N PHE A 101 14.06 6.01 6.12
CA PHE A 101 13.93 4.81 5.27
C PHE A 101 14.86 4.84 4.05
N SER A 102 15.70 5.87 3.89
CA SER A 102 16.58 5.98 2.72
C SER A 102 17.66 4.89 2.70
N ALA A 103 18.18 4.49 3.86
CA ALA A 103 19.16 3.41 3.97
C ALA A 103 18.59 2.07 3.47
N ILE A 104 17.41 1.67 3.97
CA ILE A 104 16.77 0.43 3.54
C ILE A 104 16.36 0.48 2.06
N ALA A 105 15.87 1.62 1.57
CA ALA A 105 15.53 1.79 0.17
C ALA A 105 16.76 1.64 -0.75
N ARG A 106 17.90 2.23 -0.36
CA ARG A 106 19.17 2.10 -1.10
C ARG A 106 19.68 0.66 -1.14
N GLU A 107 19.59 -0.05 -0.03
CA GLU A 107 19.99 -1.46 0.02
C GLU A 107 19.13 -2.35 -0.89
N ILE A 108 17.81 -2.07 -0.95
CA ILE A 108 16.90 -2.78 -1.86
C ILE A 108 17.22 -2.40 -3.31
N ASN A 109 17.45 -1.11 -3.61
CA ASN A 109 17.81 -0.64 -4.95
C ASN A 109 19.07 -1.31 -5.50
N ALA A 110 20.08 -1.53 -4.65
CA ALA A 110 21.28 -2.26 -5.04
C ALA A 110 21.00 -3.71 -5.48
N SER A 111 19.85 -4.26 -5.11
CA SER A 111 19.45 -5.65 -5.37
C SER A 111 18.31 -5.79 -6.41
N CYS A 112 17.58 -4.71 -6.72
CA CYS A 112 16.40 -4.74 -7.62
C CYS A 112 16.58 -3.76 -8.78
N SER A 113 16.66 -4.25 -10.02
CA SER A 113 16.77 -3.39 -11.23
C SER A 113 15.45 -2.86 -11.76
N GLU A 114 14.31 -3.41 -11.33
CA GLU A 114 12.99 -3.11 -11.90
C GLU A 114 12.27 -1.94 -11.22
N ALA A 115 12.65 -1.62 -9.98
CA ALA A 115 12.03 -0.57 -9.20
C ALA A 115 12.78 0.75 -9.33
N LEU A 116 12.02 1.84 -9.50
CA LEU A 116 12.55 3.19 -9.53
C LEU A 116 12.57 3.76 -8.11
N PHE A 117 13.73 4.21 -7.63
CA PHE A 117 13.90 4.70 -6.27
C PHE A 117 14.09 6.21 -6.24
N TYR A 118 13.29 6.85 -5.40
CA TYR A 118 13.35 8.27 -5.11
C TYR A 118 13.44 8.51 -3.61
N GLU A 119 14.24 9.50 -3.24
CA GLU A 119 14.35 9.96 -1.86
C GLU A 119 13.62 11.30 -1.72
N ILE A 120 12.64 11.34 -0.82
CA ILE A 120 11.96 12.57 -0.41
C ILE A 120 12.75 13.13 0.76
N ALA A 121 13.63 14.08 0.46
CA ALA A 121 14.49 14.72 1.44
C ALA A 121 13.97 16.11 1.83
N ASN A 122 14.06 16.43 3.12
CA ASN A 122 13.89 17.76 3.68
C ASN A 122 12.48 18.39 3.58
N VAL A 123 11.44 17.66 3.19
CA VAL A 123 10.05 18.18 3.20
C VAL A 123 9.65 18.62 4.61
N GLU A 124 10.05 17.85 5.63
CA GLU A 124 9.82 18.16 7.04
C GLU A 124 10.55 19.42 7.52
N ARG A 125 11.58 19.85 6.77
CA ARG A 125 12.38 21.04 7.06
C ARG A 125 11.93 22.25 6.23
N MET A 126 11.01 22.08 5.29
CA MET A 126 10.49 23.19 4.50
C MET A 126 9.57 24.05 5.36
N ILE A 127 9.93 25.33 5.49
CA ILE A 127 9.07 26.33 6.12
C ILE A 127 8.09 26.85 5.08
N VAL A 128 6.82 26.54 5.27
CA VAL A 128 5.74 26.93 4.36
C VAL A 128 4.98 28.11 4.96
N GLY A 129 4.75 29.14 4.14
CA GLY A 129 4.15 30.41 4.59
C GLY A 129 2.63 30.45 4.54
N ASP A 130 2.01 29.64 3.68
CA ASP A 130 0.56 29.62 3.46
C ASP A 130 0.08 28.29 2.85
N SER A 131 -1.23 28.08 2.86
CA SER A 131 -1.88 26.87 2.33
C SER A 131 -1.67 26.68 0.83
N ARG A 132 -1.50 27.77 0.04
CA ARG A 132 -1.27 27.66 -1.40
C ARG A 132 0.10 27.06 -1.69
N HIS A 133 1.11 27.48 -0.93
CA HIS A 133 2.45 26.91 -1.02
C HIS A 133 2.44 25.44 -0.58
N ALA A 134 1.72 25.08 0.50
CA ALA A 134 1.56 23.68 0.92
C ALA A 134 0.93 22.81 -0.19
N MET A 135 -0.15 23.28 -0.80
CA MET A 135 -0.84 22.62 -1.90
C MET A 135 0.09 22.43 -3.11
N ASN A 136 0.77 23.49 -3.53
CA ASN A 136 1.71 23.44 -4.65
C ASN A 136 2.87 22.45 -4.40
N LEU A 137 3.35 22.32 -3.16
CA LEU A 137 4.38 21.32 -2.83
C LEU A 137 3.86 19.88 -2.99
N GLY A 138 2.63 19.61 -2.55
CA GLY A 138 1.99 18.32 -2.76
C GLY A 138 1.83 17.99 -4.25
N ASP A 139 1.36 18.97 -5.03
CA ASP A 139 1.20 18.81 -6.48
C ASP A 139 2.54 18.64 -7.21
N GLN A 140 3.57 19.40 -6.82
CA GLN A 140 4.90 19.30 -7.40
C GLN A 140 5.53 17.94 -7.13
N LEU A 141 5.43 17.43 -5.90
CA LEU A 141 5.96 16.11 -5.57
C LEU A 141 5.26 15.02 -6.40
N ALA A 142 3.93 15.06 -6.49
CA ALA A 142 3.18 14.14 -7.35
C ALA A 142 3.61 14.26 -8.82
N PHE A 143 3.77 15.49 -9.32
CA PHE A 143 4.20 15.75 -10.68
C PHE A 143 5.60 15.20 -10.96
N GLU A 144 6.55 15.40 -10.05
CA GLU A 144 7.93 14.93 -10.20
C GLU A 144 7.98 13.41 -10.36
N ILE A 145 7.22 12.68 -9.55
CA ILE A 145 7.05 11.23 -9.65
C ILE A 145 6.56 10.84 -11.05
N PHE A 146 5.47 11.45 -11.53
CA PHE A 146 4.95 11.12 -12.88
C PHE A 146 5.88 11.54 -14.02
N SER A 147 6.48 12.72 -13.91
CA SER A 147 7.33 13.28 -14.95
C SER A 147 8.64 12.52 -15.12
N THR A 148 9.11 11.84 -14.07
CA THR A 148 10.31 11.00 -14.17
C THR A 148 9.98 9.62 -14.73
N VAL A 149 8.74 9.17 -14.54
CA VAL A 149 8.25 7.85 -14.97
C VAL A 149 7.59 7.92 -16.36
N MET A 150 7.97 8.93 -17.17
CA MET A 150 7.39 9.22 -18.49
C MET A 150 7.11 7.93 -19.27
N MET A 151 5.84 7.75 -19.68
CA MET A 151 5.28 6.67 -20.52
C MET A 151 4.60 5.49 -19.83
N ILE A 152 4.61 5.37 -18.50
CA ILE A 152 4.01 4.19 -17.85
C ILE A 152 2.57 4.45 -17.39
N SER A 153 1.64 3.66 -17.93
CA SER A 153 0.35 3.38 -17.31
C SER A 153 0.54 2.35 -16.19
N ASP A 154 -0.09 2.58 -15.03
CA ASP A 154 -0.30 1.57 -13.98
C ASP A 154 0.90 1.42 -13.00
N LEU A 155 1.02 2.39 -12.08
CA LEU A 155 2.09 2.43 -11.09
C LEU A 155 1.69 1.76 -9.77
N ASP A 156 2.65 1.03 -9.19
CA ASP A 156 2.61 0.58 -7.79
C ASP A 156 3.61 1.44 -7.00
N ILE A 157 3.10 2.44 -6.30
CA ILE A 157 3.88 3.45 -5.60
C ILE A 157 4.01 3.04 -4.13
N PHE A 158 5.23 2.78 -3.67
CA PHE A 158 5.56 2.42 -2.29
C PHE A 158 6.14 3.63 -1.57
N LEU A 159 5.37 4.23 -0.66
CA LEU A 159 5.82 5.35 0.16
C LEU A 159 6.28 4.87 1.55
N LEU A 160 7.59 4.79 1.70
CA LEU A 160 8.27 4.32 2.91
C LEU A 160 8.46 5.44 3.94
N GLY A 161 7.79 5.30 5.07
CA GLY A 161 7.83 6.26 6.17
C GLY A 161 6.94 7.47 5.94
N ALA A 162 5.75 7.28 5.36
CA ALA A 162 4.79 8.34 5.06
C ALA A 162 4.53 9.28 6.25
N SER A 163 4.42 8.73 7.47
CA SER A 163 4.21 9.50 8.70
C SER A 163 5.33 10.49 9.07
N ASN A 164 6.47 10.47 8.36
CA ASN A 164 7.55 11.43 8.52
C ASN A 164 7.43 12.67 7.62
N LEU A 165 6.46 12.69 6.69
CA LEU A 165 6.20 13.84 5.83
C LEU A 165 5.12 14.72 6.45
N TYR A 166 5.55 15.88 6.95
CA TYR A 166 4.70 16.92 7.50
C TYR A 166 5.27 18.29 7.15
N LEU A 167 4.44 19.32 7.19
CA LEU A 167 4.88 20.68 6.96
C LEU A 167 5.03 21.44 8.28
N SER A 168 6.02 22.34 8.27
CA SER A 168 6.26 23.27 9.35
C SER A 168 6.12 24.71 8.86
N ASP A 169 5.70 25.60 9.75
CA ASP A 169 5.81 27.05 9.58
C ASP A 169 6.88 27.62 10.53
N ARG A 170 6.93 28.95 10.70
CA ARG A 170 7.89 29.61 11.61
C ARG A 170 7.71 29.24 13.10
N ARG A 171 6.56 28.67 13.46
CA ARG A 171 6.20 28.23 14.83
C ARG A 171 6.42 26.73 15.02
N GLY A 172 6.82 26.01 13.97
CA GLY A 172 7.06 24.57 13.98
C GLY A 172 6.00 23.82 13.18
N PHE A 173 5.73 22.57 13.55
CA PHE A 173 4.75 21.72 12.87
C PHE A 173 3.38 22.40 12.75
N ASN A 174 2.82 22.40 11.54
CA ASN A 174 1.53 22.99 11.23
C ASN A 174 0.59 21.93 10.62
N ARG A 175 -0.52 21.67 11.32
CA ARG A 175 -1.52 20.65 10.94
C ARG A 175 -2.25 21.03 9.66
N ASP A 176 -2.81 22.23 9.61
CA ASP A 176 -3.60 22.70 8.47
C ASP A 176 -2.78 22.66 7.17
N LEU A 177 -1.51 23.06 7.22
CA LEU A 177 -0.62 22.98 6.06
C LEU A 177 -0.32 21.53 5.68
N THR A 178 -0.10 20.67 6.68
CA THR A 178 0.14 19.23 6.46
C THR A 178 -1.06 18.55 5.81
N ASP A 179 -2.28 18.88 6.23
CA ASP A 179 -3.52 18.35 5.65
C ASP A 179 -3.66 18.77 4.19
N VAL A 180 -3.44 20.07 3.92
CA VAL A 180 -3.50 20.61 2.56
C VAL A 180 -2.46 19.95 1.66
N PHE A 181 -1.24 19.76 2.15
CA PHE A 181 -0.18 19.06 1.43
C PHE A 181 -0.59 17.63 1.06
N TRP A 182 -1.04 16.83 2.03
CA TRP A 182 -1.41 15.44 1.80
C TRP A 182 -2.64 15.29 0.92
N SER A 183 -3.65 16.12 1.12
CA SER A 183 -4.84 16.17 0.28
C SER A 183 -4.47 16.46 -1.18
N SER A 184 -3.59 17.43 -1.42
CA SER A 184 -3.13 17.77 -2.77
C SER A 184 -2.30 16.66 -3.39
N PHE A 185 -1.33 16.12 -2.64
CA PHE A 185 -0.44 15.05 -3.09
C PHE A 185 -1.21 13.79 -3.49
N ILE A 186 -2.08 13.28 -2.61
CA ILE A 186 -2.88 12.08 -2.85
C ILE A 186 -3.83 12.30 -4.03
N SER A 187 -4.53 13.43 -4.07
CA SER A 187 -5.44 13.74 -5.17
C SER A 187 -4.71 13.80 -6.51
N SER A 188 -3.53 14.45 -6.54
CA SER A 188 -2.70 14.53 -7.74
C SER A 188 -2.15 13.17 -8.17
N LEU A 189 -1.85 12.27 -7.24
CA LEU A 189 -1.42 10.89 -7.53
C LEU A 189 -2.54 10.01 -8.08
N LEU A 190 -3.74 10.08 -7.49
CA LEU A 190 -4.83 9.16 -7.81
C LEU A 190 -5.74 9.67 -8.94
N MET A 191 -5.94 10.98 -9.08
CA MET A 191 -6.80 11.53 -10.15
C MET A 191 -6.15 11.47 -11.53
N ARG A 192 -4.82 11.45 -11.62
CA ARG A 192 -4.13 11.42 -12.92
C ARG A 192 -4.20 10.06 -13.60
N ASN A 193 -4.31 8.98 -12.84
CA ASN A 193 -4.43 7.63 -13.37
C ASN A 193 -5.17 6.75 -12.35
N ASP A 194 -6.38 6.33 -12.71
CA ASP A 194 -7.30 5.51 -11.92
C ASP A 194 -6.80 4.09 -11.68
N ARG A 195 -5.63 3.73 -12.21
CA ARG A 195 -5.02 2.40 -12.04
C ARG A 195 -3.82 2.41 -11.10
N ASN A 196 -3.48 3.56 -10.52
CA ASN A 196 -2.37 3.64 -9.57
C ASN A 196 -2.75 3.04 -8.21
N ARG A 197 -1.77 2.37 -7.59
CA ARG A 197 -1.86 1.92 -6.20
C ARG A 197 -0.82 2.66 -5.39
N LEU A 198 -1.24 3.23 -4.27
CA LEU A 198 -0.34 3.84 -3.31
C LEU A 198 -0.26 2.95 -2.09
N PHE A 199 0.88 2.33 -1.88
CA PHE A 199 1.21 1.54 -0.71
C PHE A 199 1.96 2.42 0.28
N ILE A 200 1.37 2.68 1.45
CA ILE A 200 2.01 3.46 2.49
C ILE A 200 2.56 2.53 3.56
N LEU A 201 3.83 2.71 3.90
CA LEU A 201 4.42 2.08 5.08
C LEU A 201 4.51 3.14 6.17
N ILE A 202 3.63 3.03 7.15
CA ILE A 202 3.60 3.90 8.31
C ILE A 202 4.46 3.28 9.40
N LYS A 203 5.61 3.90 9.70
CA LYS A 203 6.46 3.49 10.82
C LYS A 203 7.25 4.69 11.33
N GLY A 204 7.16 4.92 12.64
CA GLY A 204 7.69 6.13 13.26
C GLY A 204 6.91 7.39 12.84
N GLY A 205 7.52 8.56 12.98
CA GLY A 205 6.95 9.83 12.54
C GLY A 205 5.86 10.40 13.46
N LEU A 206 5.08 11.35 12.95
CA LEU A 206 4.01 12.00 13.68
C LEU A 206 2.74 11.15 13.66
N LYS A 207 2.21 10.83 14.85
CA LYS A 207 0.93 10.11 14.99
C LYS A 207 -0.20 10.79 14.22
N TYR A 208 -0.24 12.12 14.25
CA TYR A 208 -1.23 12.91 13.51
C TYR A 208 -1.27 12.56 12.02
N VAL A 209 -0.10 12.42 11.38
CA VAL A 209 -0.04 12.09 9.95
C VAL A 209 -0.50 10.66 9.71
N SER A 210 -0.18 9.73 10.60
CA SER A 210 -0.72 8.36 10.54
C SER A 210 -2.25 8.34 10.63
N ASP A 211 -2.83 9.13 11.53
CA ASP A 211 -4.27 9.23 11.72
C ASP A 211 -4.92 9.83 10.46
N LEU A 212 -4.37 10.94 9.94
CA LEU A 212 -4.79 11.56 8.68
C LEU A 212 -4.75 10.59 7.50
N LEU A 213 -3.63 9.88 7.32
CA LEU A 213 -3.48 8.94 6.20
C LEU A 213 -4.47 7.78 6.28
N SER A 214 -4.86 7.38 7.48
CA SER A 214 -5.85 6.32 7.70
C SER A 214 -7.22 6.65 7.09
N GLU A 215 -7.56 7.92 6.92
CA GLU A 215 -8.81 8.36 6.28
C GLU A 215 -8.84 8.07 4.77
N TYR A 216 -7.67 7.87 4.15
CA TYR A 216 -7.56 7.57 2.73
C TYR A 216 -7.42 6.08 2.41
N ILE A 217 -7.17 5.24 3.42
CA ILE A 217 -6.85 3.82 3.23
C ILE A 217 -8.12 3.03 2.90
N VAL A 218 -8.08 2.30 1.79
CA VAL A 218 -9.17 1.40 1.37
C VAL A 218 -8.98 -0.02 1.89
N ALA A 219 -7.72 -0.45 2.07
CA ALA A 219 -7.42 -1.76 2.62
C ALA A 219 -6.06 -1.79 3.33
N ARG A 220 -5.93 -2.69 4.30
CA ARG A 220 -4.67 -3.00 4.98
C ARG A 220 -4.13 -4.34 4.52
N ILE A 221 -2.85 -4.36 4.18
CA ILE A 221 -2.11 -5.55 3.78
C ILE A 221 -1.13 -5.87 4.90
N SER A 222 -1.42 -6.93 5.65
CA SER A 222 -0.54 -7.47 6.68
C SER A 222 0.35 -8.54 6.08
N MET A 223 1.65 -8.38 6.24
CA MET A 223 2.67 -9.33 5.78
C MET A 223 3.56 -9.72 6.95
N GLU A 224 3.60 -11.02 7.22
CA GLU A 224 4.36 -11.62 8.31
C GLU A 224 5.29 -12.70 7.75
N LEU A 225 6.56 -12.68 8.16
CA LEU A 225 7.54 -13.71 7.80
C LEU A 225 7.68 -14.69 8.97
N SER A 226 7.38 -15.97 8.74
CA SER A 226 7.50 -17.04 9.74
C SER A 226 8.13 -18.27 9.11
N ASP A 227 9.25 -18.75 9.68
CA ASP A 227 9.88 -20.03 9.33
C ASP A 227 10.00 -20.30 7.82
N GLN A 228 10.37 -19.27 7.04
CA GLN A 228 10.50 -19.26 5.56
C GLN A 228 9.19 -19.15 4.76
N THR A 229 8.07 -18.88 5.41
CA THR A 229 6.80 -18.59 4.75
C THR A 229 6.42 -17.13 4.95
N ILE A 230 5.92 -16.49 3.89
CA ILE A 230 5.26 -15.19 4.00
C ILE A 230 3.76 -15.43 4.12
N ARG A 231 3.20 -15.04 5.25
CA ARG A 231 1.75 -14.97 5.45
C ARG A 231 1.29 -13.57 5.06
N ILE A 232 0.34 -13.51 4.14
CA ILE A 232 -0.23 -12.25 3.67
C ILE A 232 -1.72 -12.24 3.95
N ARG A 233 -2.22 -11.14 4.51
CA ARG A 233 -3.63 -10.94 4.82
C ARG A 233 -4.08 -9.57 4.30
N LEU A 234 -5.14 -9.58 3.49
CA LEU A 234 -5.82 -8.37 3.02
C LEU A 234 -7.08 -8.13 3.85
N ILE A 235 -7.25 -6.89 4.33
CA ILE A 235 -8.42 -6.45 5.10
C ILE A 235 -8.96 -5.18 4.45
N TYR A 236 -10.14 -5.24 3.86
CA TYR A 236 -10.85 -4.05 3.36
C TYR A 236 -11.48 -3.27 4.52
N LEU A 237 -11.44 -1.94 4.44
CA LEU A 237 -11.96 -1.02 5.47
C LEU A 237 -13.33 -0.43 5.09
#